data_AF-A0A950HV10-F1
#
_entry.id   AF-A0A950HV10-F1
#
_cell.length_a   1.000
_cell.length_b   1.000
_cell.length_c   1.000
_cell.angle_alpha   90.00
_cell.angle_beta   90.00
_cell.angle_gamma   90.00
#
_symmetry.space_group_name_H-M   'P 1'
#
loop_
_entity.id
_entity.type
_entity.pdbx_description
1 polymer ?
#
loop_
_entity_poly.entity_id
_entity_poly.type
_entity_poly.pdbx_seq_one_letter_code
_entity_poly.pdbx_strand_id
1 'polypeptide(L)'
;MTYKASRADWFVVSGEAADKRFYTRIAAGAGPKGPELRGYTLTYPASAADFERISIAIANSFEPFPGAPAVAEKPNPAEPPLPPPAPPQARFSATGLIVAPGRMVSVLPEACTEPATGKQKLKILTSDPSSGLTLFDLANARGAGFALADKGPESGAPLVVVGYAAGKDAAALGVAAGQVLLRPAVESKPAALRALAPLQENAGGNVVFDRNGQLLGLIGRPPQARRLVAGIVPEASYPVISAGDLVRFLQGAGVTPAALPGSERPLTAGDIVAANKGALVAITCVR
;
A
#
# COMPACT_ATOMS: atom_id res chain seq x y z
N MET A 1 11.87 7.77 14.65
CA MET A 1 11.04 8.26 13.52
C MET A 1 9.59 8.05 13.93
N THR A 2 8.81 9.11 13.99
CA THR A 2 7.55 9.14 14.77
C THR A 2 6.31 9.29 13.89
N TYR A 3 6.44 9.94 12.74
CA TYR A 3 5.33 10.08 11.79
C TYR A 3 5.84 10.13 10.35
N LYS A 4 5.19 9.37 9.47
CA LYS A 4 5.51 9.30 8.03
C LYS A 4 4.22 9.24 7.22
N ALA A 5 4.01 10.24 6.37
CA ALA A 5 2.92 10.27 5.41
C ALA A 5 3.50 10.38 3.99
N SER A 6 3.00 9.59 3.05
CA SER A 6 3.48 9.62 1.66
C SER A 6 2.31 9.52 0.70
N ARG A 7 2.30 10.38 -0.30
CA ARG A 7 1.45 10.38 -1.49
C ARG A 7 2.35 10.30 -2.73
N ALA A 8 1.75 10.12 -3.91
CA ALA A 8 2.49 10.04 -5.16
C ALA A 8 3.24 11.34 -5.51
N ASP A 9 2.71 12.48 -5.08
CA ASP A 9 3.20 13.81 -5.36
C ASP A 9 3.87 14.47 -4.16
N TRP A 10 3.89 13.84 -2.98
CA TRP A 10 4.49 14.45 -1.81
C TRP A 10 4.72 13.48 -0.64
N PHE A 11 5.68 13.78 0.23
CA PHE A 11 5.85 13.06 1.50
C PHE A 11 6.13 13.99 2.67
N VAL A 12 5.87 13.48 3.87
CA VAL A 12 6.21 14.07 5.16
C VAL A 12 6.93 13.02 5.99
N VAL A 13 8.02 13.41 6.61
CA VAL A 13 8.71 12.64 7.64
C VAL A 13 8.85 13.51 8.86
N SER A 14 8.55 12.98 10.03
CA SER A 14 8.95 13.61 11.29
C SER A 14 9.46 12.58 12.28
N GLY A 15 10.24 13.05 13.24
CA GLY A 15 10.79 12.22 14.27
C GLY A 15 11.56 13.01 15.30
N GLU A 16 12.11 12.27 16.25
CA GLU A 16 13.00 12.79 17.27
C GLU A 16 14.39 12.19 17.06
N ALA A 17 15.41 13.02 17.23
CA ALA A 17 16.82 12.68 17.20
C ALA A 17 17.52 13.43 18.34
N ALA A 18 17.96 12.69 19.36
CA ALA A 18 18.47 13.25 20.61
C ALA A 18 17.49 14.24 21.26
N ASP A 19 17.95 15.46 21.59
CA ASP A 19 17.16 16.53 22.21
C ASP A 19 16.36 17.37 21.19
N LYS A 20 16.27 16.91 19.94
CA LYS A 20 15.65 17.65 18.84
C LYS A 20 14.58 16.84 18.14
N ARG A 21 13.52 17.53 17.72
CA ARG A 21 12.52 17.02 16.79
C ARG A 21 12.76 17.61 15.41
N PHE A 22 12.39 16.85 14.40
CA PHE A 22 12.46 17.28 13.01
C PHE A 22 11.16 16.99 12.28
N TYR A 23 10.84 17.87 11.32
CA TYR A 23 9.71 17.75 10.40
C TYR A 23 10.18 18.11 9.00
N THR A 24 10.09 17.16 8.08
CA THR A 24 10.48 17.29 6.67
C THR A 24 9.24 17.17 5.81
N ARG A 25 9.02 18.15 4.94
CA ARG A 25 7.94 18.18 3.94
C ARG A 25 8.58 18.28 2.56
N ILE A 26 8.33 17.31 1.68
CA ILE A 26 8.79 17.36 0.29
C ILE A 26 7.61 17.11 -0.64
N ALA A 27 7.51 17.88 -1.71
CA ALA A 27 6.56 17.72 -2.80
C ALA A 27 7.32 17.52 -4.12
N ALA A 28 6.77 16.67 -4.97
CA ALA A 28 7.18 16.44 -6.34
C ALA A 28 6.18 17.11 -7.28
N GLY A 29 6.66 17.77 -8.33
CA GLY A 29 5.83 18.43 -9.32
C GLY A 29 6.56 18.68 -10.63
N ALA A 30 5.88 19.35 -11.56
CA ALA A 30 6.48 19.78 -12.81
C ALA A 30 7.15 21.15 -12.61
N GLY A 31 8.46 21.21 -12.83
CA GLY A 31 9.21 22.45 -12.91
C GLY A 31 9.45 22.87 -14.37
N PRO A 32 9.97 24.10 -14.61
CA PRO A 32 10.22 24.63 -15.96
C PRO A 32 11.18 23.78 -16.81
N LYS A 33 11.95 22.87 -16.21
CA LYS A 33 12.97 22.03 -16.85
C LYS A 33 12.70 20.53 -16.71
N GLY A 34 11.51 20.12 -16.24
CA GLY A 34 11.16 18.71 -15.98
C GLY A 34 10.71 18.47 -14.53
N PRO A 35 10.64 17.20 -14.09
CA PRO A 35 10.23 16.86 -12.72
C PRO A 35 11.15 17.48 -11.67
N GLU A 36 10.56 18.13 -10.67
CA GLU A 36 11.28 18.87 -9.63
C GLU A 36 10.75 18.48 -8.23
N LEU A 37 11.65 18.43 -7.24
CA LEU A 37 11.31 18.25 -5.83
C LEU A 37 11.50 19.57 -5.08
N ARG A 38 10.49 20.00 -4.32
CA ARG A 38 10.53 21.20 -3.48
C ARG A 38 10.05 20.89 -2.08
N GLY A 39 10.72 21.43 -1.08
CA GLY A 39 10.44 21.10 0.30
C GLY A 39 11.30 21.84 1.29
N TYR A 40 11.09 21.53 2.56
CA TYR A 40 11.87 22.08 3.67
C TYR A 40 12.00 21.04 4.79
N THR A 41 12.96 21.28 5.68
CA THR A 41 13.08 20.59 6.96
C THR A 41 13.15 21.61 8.08
N LEU A 42 12.30 21.44 9.09
CA LEU A 42 12.34 22.18 10.35
C LEU A 42 12.97 21.27 11.40
N THR A 43 13.90 21.81 12.16
CA THR A 43 14.49 21.15 13.33
C THR A 43 14.34 22.07 14.53
N TYR A 44 13.81 21.56 15.63
CA TYR A 44 13.53 22.34 16.84
C TYR A 44 13.78 21.52 18.12
N PRO A 45 14.05 22.16 19.27
CA PRO A 45 14.25 21.44 20.53
C PRO A 45 13.01 20.64 20.93
N ALA A 46 13.19 19.42 21.46
CA ALA A 46 12.09 18.58 21.92
C ALA A 46 11.28 19.20 23.08
N SER A 47 11.87 20.17 23.80
CA SER A 47 11.21 20.95 24.84
C SER A 47 10.22 22.00 24.31
N ALA A 48 10.22 22.30 23.00
CA ALA A 48 9.37 23.32 22.39
C ALA A 48 8.03 22.72 21.89
N ALA A 49 7.13 22.38 22.81
CA ALA A 49 5.85 21.74 22.49
C ALA A 49 4.95 22.56 21.53
N ASP A 50 4.99 23.89 21.61
CA ASP A 50 4.21 24.77 20.73
C ASP A 50 4.73 24.78 19.28
N PHE A 51 6.00 24.43 19.07
CA PHE A 51 6.63 24.40 17.76
C PHE A 51 6.08 23.28 16.87
N GLU A 52 5.51 22.24 17.47
CA GLU A 52 4.83 21.17 16.75
C GLU A 52 3.59 21.71 16.00
N ARG A 53 2.77 22.52 16.67
CA ARG A 53 1.59 23.19 16.05
C ARG A 53 2.01 24.18 14.97
N ILE A 54 3.09 24.93 15.21
CA ILE A 54 3.65 25.87 14.23
C ILE A 54 4.17 25.11 12.99
N SER A 55 4.85 23.98 13.18
CA SER A 55 5.36 23.17 12.06
C SER A 55 4.24 22.61 11.18
N ILE A 56 3.12 22.22 11.78
CA ILE A 56 1.91 21.79 11.05
C ILE A 56 1.27 22.97 10.31
N ALA A 57 1.17 24.14 10.94
CA ALA A 57 0.65 25.34 10.28
C ALA A 57 1.49 25.73 9.05
N ILE A 58 2.83 25.74 9.18
CA ILE A 58 3.75 25.99 8.06
C ILE A 58 3.57 24.93 6.96
N ALA A 59 3.31 23.67 7.32
CA ALA A 59 3.04 22.61 6.34
C ALA A 59 1.76 22.83 5.54
N ASN A 60 0.71 23.35 6.18
CA ASN A 60 -0.56 23.64 5.51
C ASN A 60 -0.48 24.90 4.63
N SER A 61 0.42 25.83 4.94
CA SER A 61 0.64 27.04 4.13
C SER A 61 1.75 26.90 3.08
N PHE A 62 2.39 25.73 2.99
CA PHE A 62 3.48 25.52 2.05
C PHE A 62 2.96 25.30 0.62
N GLU A 63 3.21 26.28 -0.25
CA GLU A 63 2.95 26.21 -1.69
C GLU A 63 4.26 25.91 -2.45
N PRO A 64 4.57 24.64 -2.77
CA PRO A 64 5.82 24.28 -3.43
C PRO A 64 5.93 24.84 -4.85
N PHE A 65 4.81 25.01 -5.56
CA PHE A 65 4.76 25.46 -6.96
C PHE A 65 3.78 26.62 -7.10
N PRO A 66 4.22 27.88 -6.92
CA PRO A 66 3.35 29.06 -7.02
C PRO A 66 2.77 29.18 -8.45
N GLY A 67 1.46 29.36 -8.56
CA GLY A 67 0.73 29.43 -9.83
C GLY A 67 0.00 28.15 -10.25
N ALA A 68 0.09 27.05 -9.47
CA ALA A 68 -0.92 26.01 -9.55
C ALA A 68 -2.28 26.59 -9.10
N PRO A 69 -3.41 26.27 -9.73
CA PRO A 69 -4.68 26.85 -9.36
C PRO A 69 -4.97 26.53 -7.89
N ALA A 70 -5.03 27.57 -7.06
CA ALA A 70 -5.59 27.48 -5.73
C ALA A 70 -6.99 26.91 -5.86
N VAL A 71 -7.31 25.85 -5.11
CA VAL A 71 -8.70 25.45 -4.92
C VAL A 71 -9.31 26.52 -4.02
N ALA A 72 -9.74 27.63 -4.63
CA ALA A 72 -10.54 28.62 -3.97
C ALA A 72 -11.86 27.95 -3.59
N GLU A 73 -12.13 27.86 -2.29
CA GLU A 73 -13.45 27.50 -1.78
C GLU A 73 -14.42 28.60 -2.20
N LYS A 74 -15.14 28.37 -3.31
CA LYS A 74 -16.19 29.28 -3.76
C LYS A 74 -17.33 29.27 -2.75
N PRO A 75 -17.94 30.42 -2.42
CA PRO A 75 -19.19 30.45 -1.68
C PRO A 75 -20.24 29.66 -2.46
N ASN A 76 -20.92 28.74 -1.76
CA ASN A 76 -21.89 27.80 -2.29
C ASN A 76 -23.03 28.53 -3.05
N PRO A 77 -23.16 28.40 -4.38
CA PRO A 77 -24.39 28.74 -5.07
C PRO A 77 -25.44 27.68 -4.77
N ALA A 78 -26.71 28.08 -4.69
CA ALA A 78 -27.85 27.20 -4.48
C ALA A 78 -27.80 25.95 -5.39
N GLU A 79 -28.12 24.81 -4.79
CA GLU A 79 -27.99 23.46 -5.34
C GLU A 79 -28.73 23.31 -6.70
N PRO A 80 -28.01 23.04 -7.81
CA PRO A 80 -28.62 22.66 -9.08
C PRO A 80 -29.24 21.26 -8.98
N PRO A 81 -30.23 20.93 -9.83
CA PRO A 81 -30.84 19.60 -9.85
C PRO A 81 -29.78 18.51 -10.06
N LEU A 82 -29.91 17.40 -9.32
CA LEU A 82 -29.02 16.25 -9.37
C LEU A 82 -28.72 15.82 -10.82
N PRO A 83 -27.44 15.85 -11.26
CA PRO A 83 -27.08 15.33 -12.56
C PRO A 83 -27.38 13.82 -12.64
N PRO A 84 -27.71 13.30 -13.83
CA PRO A 84 -27.93 11.88 -14.03
C PRO A 84 -26.69 11.07 -13.58
N PRO A 85 -26.89 9.83 -13.07
CA PRO A 85 -25.78 9.01 -12.59
C PRO A 85 -24.73 8.83 -13.69
N ALA A 86 -23.50 9.23 -13.38
CA ALA A 86 -22.37 9.07 -14.28
C ALA A 86 -22.18 7.57 -14.60
N PRO A 87 -21.78 7.22 -15.83
CA PRO A 87 -21.55 5.83 -16.20
C PRO A 87 -20.48 5.18 -15.31
N PRO A 88 -20.59 3.87 -15.01
CA PRO A 88 -19.65 3.15 -14.17
C PRO A 88 -18.22 3.28 -14.70
N GLN A 89 -17.30 3.75 -13.85
CA GLN A 89 -15.90 3.93 -14.23
C GLN A 89 -15.04 2.83 -13.59
N ALA A 90 -14.17 2.21 -14.40
CA ALA A 90 -13.19 1.27 -13.88
C ALA A 90 -12.23 2.00 -12.93
N ARG A 91 -12.19 1.57 -11.67
CA ARG A 91 -11.31 2.15 -10.64
C ARG A 91 -10.35 1.10 -10.10
N PHE A 92 -9.14 1.55 -9.76
CA PHE A 92 -8.17 0.71 -9.05
C PHE A 92 -8.81 0.10 -7.80
N SER A 93 -8.63 -1.21 -7.63
CA SER A 93 -9.32 -1.99 -6.60
C SER A 93 -8.41 -2.90 -5.77
N ALA A 94 -7.32 -3.40 -6.34
CA ALA A 94 -6.38 -4.28 -5.62
C ALA A 94 -5.05 -4.44 -6.37
N THR A 95 -4.07 -5.00 -5.68
CA THR A 95 -2.82 -5.50 -6.30
C THR A 95 -2.93 -7.01 -6.53
N GLY A 96 -2.53 -7.46 -7.72
CA GLY A 96 -2.33 -8.87 -8.05
C GLY A 96 -0.86 -9.26 -8.01
N LEU A 97 -0.58 -10.49 -7.59
CA LEU A 97 0.73 -11.13 -7.60
C LEU A 97 0.71 -12.29 -8.58
N ILE A 98 1.58 -12.28 -9.58
CA ILE A 98 1.81 -13.41 -10.48
C ILE A 98 2.58 -14.48 -9.70
N VAL A 99 2.03 -15.69 -9.65
CA VAL A 99 2.55 -16.79 -8.81
C VAL A 99 3.08 -17.97 -9.62
N ALA A 100 2.65 -18.09 -10.87
CA ALA A 100 3.13 -19.07 -11.85
C ALA A 100 2.81 -18.57 -13.27
N PRO A 101 3.35 -19.20 -14.34
CA PRO A 101 2.99 -18.83 -15.70
C PRO A 101 1.47 -18.90 -15.90
N GLY A 102 0.87 -17.82 -16.39
CA GLY A 102 -0.58 -17.75 -16.60
C GLY A 102 -1.43 -17.67 -15.32
N ARG A 103 -0.84 -17.53 -14.12
CA ARG A 103 -1.55 -17.60 -12.84
C ARG A 103 -1.22 -16.41 -11.96
N MET A 104 -2.27 -15.75 -11.47
CA MET A 104 -2.16 -14.58 -10.59
C MET A 104 -3.11 -14.72 -9.41
N VAL A 105 -2.68 -14.31 -8.23
CA VAL A 105 -3.52 -14.24 -7.02
C VAL A 105 -3.75 -12.79 -6.62
N SER A 106 -4.90 -12.48 -6.01
CA SER A 106 -5.15 -11.19 -5.39
C SER A 106 -6.15 -11.32 -4.23
N VAL A 107 -6.36 -10.23 -3.50
CA VAL A 107 -7.42 -10.08 -2.50
C VAL A 107 -8.35 -8.96 -2.95
N LEU A 108 -9.49 -9.34 -3.53
CA LEU A 108 -10.44 -8.38 -4.06
C LEU A 108 -11.41 -7.85 -2.99
N PRO A 109 -11.86 -6.60 -3.11
CA PRO A 109 -13.02 -6.11 -2.37
C PRO A 109 -14.29 -6.79 -2.87
N GLU A 110 -15.26 -7.02 -1.99
CA GLU A 110 -16.51 -7.73 -2.31
C GLU A 110 -17.33 -7.07 -3.41
N ALA A 111 -17.24 -5.74 -3.54
CA ALA A 111 -17.90 -4.97 -4.60
C ALA A 111 -17.27 -5.13 -5.99
N CYS A 112 -16.15 -5.87 -6.14
CA CYS A 112 -15.51 -6.09 -7.42
C CYS A 112 -16.12 -7.30 -8.14
N THR A 113 -17.02 -7.05 -9.09
CA THR A 113 -17.70 -8.10 -9.87
C THR A 113 -17.01 -8.41 -11.19
N GLU A 114 -16.40 -7.40 -11.84
CA GLU A 114 -15.67 -7.55 -13.11
C GLU A 114 -14.21 -7.09 -12.95
N PRO A 115 -13.32 -7.94 -12.40
CA PRO A 115 -11.91 -7.61 -12.28
C PRO A 115 -11.20 -7.61 -13.65
N ALA A 116 -10.37 -6.61 -13.87
CA ALA A 116 -9.56 -6.46 -15.08
C ALA A 116 -8.15 -5.96 -14.74
N THR A 117 -7.21 -6.20 -15.66
CA THR A 117 -5.89 -5.58 -15.66
C THR A 117 -5.63 -4.92 -17.01
N GLY A 118 -5.47 -3.60 -17.01
CA GLY A 118 -5.42 -2.82 -18.24
C GLY A 118 -6.65 -3.08 -19.11
N LYS A 119 -6.45 -3.70 -20.29
CA LYS A 119 -7.51 -4.05 -21.24
C LYS A 119 -7.99 -5.51 -21.12
N GLN A 120 -7.35 -6.33 -20.29
CA GLN A 120 -7.63 -7.75 -20.17
C GLN A 120 -8.58 -8.01 -18.99
N LYS A 121 -9.73 -8.64 -19.26
CA LYS A 121 -10.61 -9.16 -18.20
C LYS A 121 -9.95 -10.37 -17.53
N LEU A 122 -10.03 -10.43 -16.21
CA LEU A 122 -9.47 -11.53 -15.42
C LEU A 122 -10.53 -12.61 -15.22
N LYS A 123 -10.21 -13.85 -15.58
CA LYS A 123 -11.08 -15.01 -15.32
C LYS A 123 -10.75 -15.59 -13.95
N ILE A 124 -11.75 -15.63 -13.06
CA ILE A 124 -11.63 -16.27 -11.76
C ILE A 124 -11.55 -17.79 -11.96
N LEU A 125 -10.52 -18.42 -11.41
CA LEU A 125 -10.35 -19.87 -11.40
C LEU A 125 -10.89 -20.49 -10.11
N THR A 126 -10.55 -19.88 -8.97
CA THR A 126 -11.05 -20.26 -7.65
C THR A 126 -10.94 -19.09 -6.69
N SER A 127 -11.77 -19.09 -5.65
CA SER A 127 -11.77 -18.09 -4.59
C SER A 127 -11.97 -18.76 -3.24
N ASP A 128 -11.28 -18.26 -2.22
CA ASP A 128 -11.55 -18.58 -0.82
C ASP A 128 -12.27 -17.40 -0.16
N PRO A 129 -13.57 -17.53 0.15
CA PRO A 129 -14.34 -16.46 0.79
C PRO A 129 -13.81 -16.05 2.16
N SER A 130 -13.15 -16.97 2.87
CA SER A 130 -12.71 -16.76 4.26
C SER A 130 -11.47 -15.87 4.36
N SER A 131 -10.47 -16.11 3.51
CA SER A 131 -9.29 -15.26 3.40
C SER A 131 -9.48 -14.09 2.43
N GLY A 132 -10.40 -14.23 1.48
CA GLY A 132 -10.61 -13.33 0.35
C GLY A 132 -9.59 -13.50 -0.78
N LEU A 133 -8.77 -14.55 -0.75
CA LEU A 133 -7.89 -14.91 -1.86
C LEU A 133 -8.70 -15.30 -3.09
N THR A 134 -8.31 -14.78 -4.25
CA THR A 134 -8.84 -15.17 -5.55
C THR A 134 -7.69 -15.49 -6.49
N LEU A 135 -7.75 -16.66 -7.13
CA LEU A 135 -6.86 -17.08 -8.19
C LEU A 135 -7.48 -16.73 -9.55
N PHE A 136 -6.68 -16.15 -10.42
CA PHE A 136 -7.06 -15.74 -11.76
C PHE A 136 -6.20 -16.42 -12.83
N ASP A 137 -6.82 -16.62 -13.98
CA ASP A 137 -6.12 -16.84 -15.23
C ASP A 137 -5.67 -15.48 -15.81
N LEU A 138 -4.36 -15.36 -16.05
CA LEU A 138 -3.75 -14.17 -16.66
C LEU A 138 -2.89 -14.63 -17.83
N ALA A 139 -3.53 -14.80 -19.00
CA ALA A 139 -2.85 -15.21 -20.22
C ALA A 139 -1.58 -14.37 -20.47
N ASN A 140 -0.50 -15.03 -20.89
CA ASN A 140 0.82 -14.43 -21.16
C ASN A 140 1.58 -13.88 -19.95
N ALA A 141 1.08 -14.01 -18.72
CA ALA A 141 1.88 -13.73 -17.53
C ALA A 141 3.08 -14.68 -17.47
N ARG A 142 4.28 -14.12 -17.43
CA ARG A 142 5.50 -14.89 -17.14
C ARG A 142 5.49 -15.23 -15.66
N GLY A 143 5.79 -16.47 -15.33
CA GLY A 143 5.87 -16.90 -13.93
C GLY A 143 6.90 -16.08 -13.17
N ALA A 144 6.53 -15.67 -11.96
CA ALA A 144 7.45 -15.08 -11.00
C ALA A 144 7.62 -16.05 -9.83
N GLY A 145 8.87 -16.27 -9.43
CA GLY A 145 9.17 -16.93 -8.18
C GLY A 145 9.29 -15.91 -7.05
N PHE A 146 9.21 -16.39 -5.82
CA PHE A 146 9.47 -15.58 -4.63
C PHE A 146 10.18 -16.42 -3.58
N ALA A 147 11.03 -15.76 -2.80
CA ALA A 147 11.62 -16.37 -1.63
C ALA A 147 10.56 -16.46 -0.55
N LEU A 148 10.40 -17.63 0.06
CA LEU A 148 9.52 -17.82 1.22
C LEU A 148 10.34 -17.64 2.50
N ALA A 149 9.74 -17.08 3.54
CA ALA A 149 10.37 -17.03 4.85
C ALA A 149 10.32 -18.42 5.49
N ASP A 150 11.48 -19.00 5.80
CA ASP A 150 11.59 -20.35 6.41
C ASP A 150 11.10 -20.36 7.87
N LYS A 151 11.12 -19.19 8.51
CA LYS A 151 10.65 -18.97 9.88
C LYS A 151 9.62 -17.84 9.89
N GLY A 152 8.62 -17.98 10.76
CA GLY A 152 7.67 -16.91 10.99
C GLY A 152 8.37 -15.66 11.53
N PRO A 153 7.92 -14.45 11.13
CA PRO A 153 8.56 -13.22 11.58
C PRO A 153 8.25 -12.94 13.06
N GLU A 154 9.16 -12.24 13.73
CA GLU A 154 8.96 -11.76 15.10
C GLU A 154 8.11 -10.48 15.14
N SER A 155 7.39 -10.26 16.24
CA SER A 155 6.67 -9.00 16.44
C SER A 155 7.65 -7.83 16.57
N GLY A 156 7.37 -6.71 15.90
CA GLY A 156 8.28 -5.56 15.80
C GLY A 156 9.31 -5.66 14.69
N ALA A 157 9.45 -6.83 14.04
CA ALA A 157 10.38 -6.99 12.93
C ALA A 157 10.03 -6.04 11.76
N PRO A 158 11.03 -5.43 11.10
CA PRO A 158 10.80 -4.53 9.98
C PRO A 158 10.27 -5.29 8.75
N LEU A 159 9.29 -4.70 8.08
CA LEU A 159 8.74 -5.21 6.81
C LEU A 159 8.68 -4.14 5.73
N VAL A 160 8.51 -4.58 4.49
CA VAL A 160 8.29 -3.75 3.31
C VAL A 160 7.03 -4.25 2.61
N VAL A 161 6.05 -3.36 2.45
CA VAL A 161 4.84 -3.63 1.66
C VAL A 161 4.99 -3.00 0.29
N VAL A 162 4.80 -3.79 -0.76
CA VAL A 162 4.86 -3.36 -2.15
C VAL A 162 3.52 -3.62 -2.82
N GLY A 163 2.99 -2.62 -3.52
CA GLY A 163 1.75 -2.78 -4.26
C GLY A 163 1.29 -1.49 -4.90
N TYR A 164 0.24 -1.60 -5.71
CA TYR A 164 -0.36 -0.45 -6.34
C TYR A 164 -1.25 0.33 -5.37
N ALA A 165 -1.32 1.63 -5.61
CA ALA A 165 -2.28 2.52 -4.97
C ALA A 165 -2.94 3.39 -6.04
N ALA A 166 -4.13 3.90 -5.75
CA ALA A 166 -4.78 4.89 -6.61
C ALA A 166 -3.90 6.15 -6.71
N GLY A 167 -3.51 6.52 -7.93
CA GLY A 167 -2.88 7.80 -8.25
C GLY A 167 -3.87 8.78 -8.88
N LYS A 168 -3.40 9.98 -9.21
CA LYS A 168 -4.23 11.05 -9.83
C LYS A 168 -4.78 10.62 -11.21
N ASP A 169 -3.93 10.02 -12.04
CA ASP A 169 -4.29 9.63 -13.41
C ASP A 169 -4.36 8.11 -13.61
N ALA A 170 -3.54 7.35 -12.89
CA ALA A 170 -3.47 5.89 -12.97
C ALA A 170 -2.99 5.28 -11.64
N ALA A 171 -3.19 3.97 -11.49
CA ALA A 171 -2.62 3.24 -10.37
C ALA A 171 -1.08 3.30 -10.44
N ALA A 172 -0.45 3.67 -9.33
CA ALA A 172 1.00 3.79 -9.23
C ALA A 172 1.55 2.72 -8.28
N LEU A 173 2.67 2.11 -8.65
CA LEU A 173 3.37 1.18 -7.77
C LEU A 173 4.00 1.98 -6.62
N GLY A 174 3.66 1.61 -5.40
CA GLY A 174 4.14 2.24 -4.18
C GLY A 174 4.85 1.24 -3.28
N VAL A 175 5.61 1.79 -2.35
CA VAL A 175 6.27 1.05 -1.29
C VAL A 175 6.02 1.70 0.05
N ALA A 176 5.69 0.90 1.06
CA ALA A 176 5.53 1.33 2.43
C ALA A 176 6.43 0.49 3.33
N ALA A 177 7.23 1.15 4.17
CA ALA A 177 7.91 0.48 5.27
C ALA A 177 6.93 0.34 6.44
N GLY A 178 7.07 -0.74 7.20
CA GLY A 178 6.22 -1.01 8.35
C GLY A 178 6.87 -1.98 9.32
N GLN A 179 6.06 -2.48 10.24
CA GLN A 179 6.48 -3.47 11.23
C GLN A 179 5.49 -4.62 11.32
N VAL A 180 6.01 -5.79 11.66
CA VAL A 180 5.22 -6.97 11.97
C VAL A 180 4.52 -6.76 13.30
N LEU A 181 3.23 -7.07 13.34
CA LEU A 181 2.45 -7.21 14.56
C LEU A 181 1.91 -8.62 14.62
N LEU A 182 2.34 -9.39 15.62
CA LEU A 182 1.74 -10.69 15.91
C LEU A 182 0.62 -10.49 16.92
N ARG A 183 -0.61 -10.85 16.55
CA ARG A 183 -1.65 -11.07 17.57
C ARG A 183 -1.48 -12.46 18.15
N PRO A 184 -1.35 -12.61 19.47
CA PRO A 184 -1.29 -13.93 20.09
C PRO A 184 -2.57 -14.71 19.79
N ALA A 185 -2.45 -16.04 19.79
CA ALA A 185 -3.61 -16.91 19.75
C ALA A 185 -4.44 -16.67 21.02
N VAL A 186 -5.76 -16.63 20.86
CA VAL A 186 -6.71 -16.53 21.98
C VAL A 186 -7.71 -17.63 21.75
N GLU A 187 -7.86 -18.58 22.68
CA GLU A 187 -8.67 -19.83 22.71
C GLU A 187 -9.41 -20.29 21.43
N SER A 188 -10.13 -19.41 20.75
CA SER A 188 -10.93 -19.65 19.53
C SER A 188 -10.29 -19.14 18.22
N LYS A 189 -9.11 -18.52 18.24
CA LYS A 189 -8.43 -17.93 17.07
C LYS A 189 -6.91 -18.17 17.11
N PRO A 190 -6.31 -18.66 16.01
CA PRO A 190 -4.86 -18.81 15.92
C PRO A 190 -4.17 -17.44 15.96
N ALA A 191 -2.86 -17.46 16.25
CA ALA A 191 -2.05 -16.27 16.15
C ALA A 191 -2.13 -15.71 14.72
N ALA A 192 -2.30 -14.39 14.61
CA ALA A 192 -2.54 -13.74 13.33
C ALA A 192 -1.44 -12.73 13.01
N LEU A 193 -0.82 -12.90 11.84
CA LEU A 193 0.13 -11.95 11.30
C LEU A 193 -0.58 -10.68 10.83
N ARG A 194 -0.05 -9.53 11.21
CA ARG A 194 -0.53 -8.23 10.77
C ARG A 194 0.63 -7.32 10.37
N ALA A 195 0.36 -6.40 9.48
CA ALA A 195 1.28 -5.36 9.08
C ALA A 195 0.82 -4.02 9.66
N LEU A 196 1.68 -3.37 10.43
CA LEU A 196 1.53 -1.97 10.80
C LEU A 196 2.25 -1.13 9.74
N ALA A 197 1.49 -0.43 8.90
CA ALA A 197 2.05 0.35 7.79
C ALA A 197 1.09 1.46 7.33
N PRO A 198 1.57 2.56 6.74
CA PRO A 198 0.73 3.65 6.24
C PRO A 198 0.16 3.34 4.84
N LEU A 199 -0.62 2.26 4.72
CA LEU A 199 -1.16 1.82 3.44
C LEU A 199 -2.33 2.70 2.95
N GLN A 200 -2.41 2.86 1.63
CA GLN A 200 -3.48 3.61 0.97
C GLN A 200 -4.77 2.79 0.92
N GLU A 201 -5.86 3.42 0.46
CA GLU A 201 -7.09 2.69 0.17
C GLU A 201 -6.84 1.58 -0.87
N ASN A 202 -7.65 0.52 -0.82
CA ASN A 202 -7.53 -0.61 -1.73
C ASN A 202 -6.18 -1.34 -1.66
N ALA A 203 -5.54 -1.36 -0.48
CA ALA A 203 -4.29 -2.10 -0.25
C ALA A 203 -4.42 -3.63 -0.25
N GLY A 204 -5.62 -4.16 -0.50
CA GLY A 204 -5.84 -5.61 -0.62
C GLY A 204 -4.95 -6.22 -1.70
N GLY A 205 -4.27 -7.31 -1.35
CA GLY A 205 -3.36 -8.03 -2.24
C GLY A 205 -1.97 -7.38 -2.36
N ASN A 206 -1.70 -6.26 -1.68
CA ASN A 206 -0.34 -5.75 -1.57
C ASN A 206 0.56 -6.80 -0.93
N VAL A 207 1.79 -6.91 -1.42
CA VAL A 207 2.71 -7.99 -1.07
C VAL A 207 3.60 -7.53 0.07
N VAL A 208 3.74 -8.37 1.10
CA VAL A 208 4.50 -8.08 2.31
C VAL A 208 5.78 -8.89 2.30
N PHE A 209 6.92 -8.20 2.33
CA PHE A 209 8.25 -8.79 2.39
C PHE A 209 8.93 -8.44 3.72
N ASP A 210 9.82 -9.30 4.18
CA ASP A 210 10.81 -8.92 5.19
C ASP A 210 11.99 -8.15 4.57
N ARG A 211 12.99 -7.81 5.40
CA ARG A 211 14.20 -7.13 4.92
C ARG A 211 15.13 -8.01 4.12
N ASN A 212 14.94 -9.33 4.07
CA ASN A 212 15.74 -10.25 3.26
C ASN A 212 15.07 -10.51 1.89
N GLY A 213 13.94 -9.85 1.61
CA GLY A 213 13.17 -10.03 0.38
C GLY A 213 12.32 -11.30 0.39
N GLN A 214 12.15 -11.95 1.55
CA GLN A 214 11.30 -13.12 1.68
C GLN A 214 9.84 -12.67 1.85
N LEU A 215 8.95 -13.36 1.15
CA LEU A 215 7.52 -13.17 1.20
C LEU A 215 6.99 -13.60 2.57
N LEU A 216 6.41 -12.65 3.28
CA LEU A 216 5.66 -12.89 4.52
C LEU A 216 4.18 -13.15 4.25
N GLY A 217 3.63 -12.59 3.18
CA GLY A 217 2.25 -12.78 2.80
C GLY A 217 1.65 -11.67 1.95
N LEU A 218 0.32 -11.64 1.89
CA LEU A 218 -0.47 -10.62 1.21
C LEU A 218 -1.32 -9.85 2.22
N ILE A 219 -1.47 -8.54 2.02
CA ILE A 219 -2.44 -7.75 2.77
C ILE A 219 -3.84 -8.29 2.47
N GLY A 220 -4.51 -8.79 3.51
CA GLY A 220 -5.89 -9.26 3.44
C GLY A 220 -6.87 -8.10 3.26
N ARG A 221 -8.18 -8.39 3.32
CA ARG A 221 -9.20 -7.33 3.19
C ARG A 221 -9.01 -6.27 4.31
N PRO A 222 -8.70 -5.01 3.97
CA PRO A 222 -8.57 -3.97 4.98
C PRO A 222 -9.94 -3.74 5.64
N PRO A 223 -9.99 -3.47 6.97
CA PRO A 223 -11.24 -3.14 7.62
C PRO A 223 -11.85 -1.88 6.97
N GLN A 224 -13.15 -1.94 6.63
CA GLN A 224 -13.82 -0.94 5.78
C GLN A 224 -14.06 0.44 6.43
N ALA A 225 -13.53 0.73 7.62
CA ALA A 225 -13.68 2.05 8.23
C ALA A 225 -12.34 2.57 8.75
N ARG A 226 -11.81 3.62 8.11
CA ARG A 226 -10.79 4.46 8.75
C ARG A 226 -11.49 5.31 9.79
N ARG A 227 -11.29 5.01 11.07
CA ARG A 227 -11.71 5.91 12.14
C ARG A 227 -10.77 7.10 12.16
N LEU A 228 -11.28 8.28 11.80
CA LEU A 228 -10.61 9.55 12.10
C LEU A 228 -10.55 9.69 13.62
N VAL A 229 -9.36 9.93 14.16
CA VAL A 229 -9.18 10.30 15.57
C VAL A 229 -8.67 11.74 15.57
N ALA A 230 -9.51 12.67 16.01
CA ALA A 230 -9.21 14.11 15.98
C ALA A 230 -8.81 14.64 14.58
N GLY A 231 -9.45 14.14 13.51
CA GLY A 231 -9.15 14.53 12.13
C GLY A 231 -7.87 13.90 11.54
N ILE A 232 -7.16 13.06 12.30
CA ILE A 232 -5.96 12.35 11.85
C ILE A 232 -6.32 10.89 11.52
N VAL A 233 -5.75 10.34 10.43
CA VAL A 233 -5.79 8.91 10.11
C VAL A 233 -4.56 8.24 10.75
N PRO A 234 -4.72 7.41 11.80
CA PRO A 234 -3.58 6.73 12.43
C PRO A 234 -2.93 5.71 11.49
N GLU A 235 -1.69 5.30 11.81
CA GLU A 235 -1.15 4.04 11.30
C GLU A 235 -2.15 2.92 11.60
N ALA A 236 -2.50 2.15 10.57
CA ALA A 236 -3.47 1.09 10.68
C ALA A 236 -2.77 -0.26 10.68
N SER A 237 -3.32 -1.18 11.47
CA SER A 237 -2.92 -2.56 11.47
C SER A 237 -3.76 -3.33 10.45
N TYR A 238 -3.11 -3.90 9.43
CA TYR A 238 -3.74 -4.64 8.34
C TYR A 238 -3.61 -6.15 8.56
N PRO A 239 -4.65 -6.95 8.29
CA PRO A 239 -4.51 -8.40 8.28
C PRO A 239 -3.52 -8.83 7.19
N VAL A 240 -2.69 -9.83 7.48
CA VAL A 240 -1.82 -10.45 6.48
C VAL A 240 -2.22 -11.91 6.33
N ILE A 241 -2.53 -12.31 5.10
CA ILE A 241 -2.69 -13.70 4.69
C ILE A 241 -1.27 -14.25 4.55
N SER A 242 -0.89 -15.20 5.40
CA SER A 242 0.51 -15.61 5.49
C SER A 242 0.99 -16.29 4.20
N ALA A 243 2.30 -16.26 3.96
CA ALA A 243 2.89 -16.96 2.82
C ALA A 243 2.57 -18.47 2.84
N GLY A 244 2.49 -19.08 4.02
CA GLY A 244 2.07 -20.48 4.18
C GLY A 244 0.61 -20.70 3.79
N ASP A 245 -0.30 -19.81 4.18
CA ASP A 245 -1.72 -19.89 3.80
C ASP A 245 -1.90 -19.71 2.29
N LEU A 246 -1.15 -18.77 1.70
CA LEU A 246 -1.12 -18.56 0.26
C LEU A 246 -0.63 -19.81 -0.47
N VAL A 247 0.49 -20.41 -0.05
CA VAL A 247 1.03 -21.62 -0.69
C VAL A 247 0.03 -22.78 -0.60
N ARG A 248 -0.63 -22.96 0.55
CA ARG A 248 -1.68 -24.00 0.71
C ARG A 248 -2.86 -23.77 -0.22
N PHE A 249 -3.33 -22.53 -0.36
CA PHE A 249 -4.39 -22.17 -1.30
C PHE A 249 -3.99 -22.48 -2.75
N LEU A 250 -2.77 -22.14 -3.15
CA LEU A 250 -2.26 -22.38 -4.50
C LEU A 250 -2.10 -23.88 -4.79
N GLN A 251 -1.55 -24.65 -3.84
CA GLN A 251 -1.42 -26.10 -3.96
C GLN A 251 -2.78 -26.79 -4.08
N GLY A 252 -3.78 -26.33 -3.33
CA GLY A 252 -5.17 -26.81 -3.46
C GLY A 252 -5.78 -26.57 -4.84
N ALA A 253 -5.26 -25.57 -5.59
CA ALA A 253 -5.64 -25.26 -6.96
C ALA A 253 -4.70 -25.90 -8.02
N GLY A 254 -3.76 -26.77 -7.60
CA GLY A 254 -2.79 -27.40 -8.50
C GLY A 254 -1.71 -26.44 -9.03
N VAL A 255 -1.46 -25.33 -8.34
CA VAL A 255 -0.42 -24.34 -8.69
C VAL A 255 0.73 -24.42 -7.70
N THR A 256 1.94 -24.65 -8.21
CA THR A 256 3.17 -24.64 -7.41
C THR A 256 4.00 -23.41 -7.78
N PRO A 257 4.15 -22.43 -6.87
CA PRO A 257 5.01 -21.29 -7.12
C PRO A 257 6.48 -21.69 -7.25
N ALA A 258 7.23 -20.96 -8.07
CA ALA A 258 8.67 -21.12 -8.10
C ALA A 258 9.28 -20.55 -6.80
N ALA A 259 10.02 -21.39 -6.06
CA ALA A 259 10.75 -20.95 -4.89
C ALA A 259 12.08 -20.29 -5.31
N LEU A 260 12.37 -19.13 -4.75
CA LEU A 260 13.68 -18.48 -4.88
C LEU A 260 14.43 -18.51 -3.54
N PRO A 261 15.77 -18.53 -3.55
CA PRO A 261 16.52 -18.31 -2.34
C PRO A 261 16.31 -16.88 -1.83
N GLY A 262 16.19 -16.72 -0.51
CA GLY A 262 16.21 -15.40 0.13
C GLY A 262 17.60 -14.76 0.08
N SER A 263 17.68 -13.46 0.35
CA SER A 263 18.97 -12.78 0.50
C SER A 263 19.55 -13.06 1.89
N GLU A 264 20.84 -13.41 1.96
CA GLU A 264 21.57 -13.54 3.22
C GLU A 264 21.81 -12.19 3.91
N ARG A 265 21.75 -11.09 3.14
CA ARG A 265 21.93 -9.72 3.65
C ARG A 265 20.63 -8.92 3.55
N PRO A 266 20.35 -8.03 4.52
CA PRO A 266 19.21 -7.14 4.44
C PRO A 266 19.25 -6.26 3.19
N LEU A 267 18.19 -6.32 2.39
CA LEU A 267 17.93 -5.53 1.21
C LEU A 267 17.34 -4.17 1.57
N THR A 268 17.53 -3.19 0.68
CA THR A 268 16.78 -1.94 0.75
C THR A 268 15.37 -2.14 0.20
N ALA A 269 14.44 -1.23 0.54
CA ALA A 269 13.11 -1.23 -0.05
C ALA A 269 13.15 -1.09 -1.58
N GLY A 270 14.14 -0.34 -2.11
CA GLY A 270 14.36 -0.20 -3.55
C GLY A 270 14.74 -1.51 -4.23
N ASP A 271 15.62 -2.30 -3.60
CA ASP A 271 16.04 -3.60 -4.13
C ASP A 271 14.88 -4.60 -4.16
N ILE A 272 14.07 -4.65 -3.09
CA ILE A 272 12.88 -5.50 -3.01
C ILE A 272 11.89 -5.12 -4.12
N VAL A 273 11.63 -3.83 -4.33
CA VAL A 273 10.76 -3.36 -5.42
C VAL A 273 11.35 -3.70 -6.78
N ALA A 274 12.65 -3.48 -7.00
CA ALA A 274 13.30 -3.74 -8.28
C ALA A 274 13.21 -5.21 -8.68
N ALA A 275 13.39 -6.13 -7.71
CA ALA A 275 13.28 -7.57 -7.92
C ALA A 275 11.85 -8.05 -8.20
N ASN A 276 10.85 -7.42 -7.57
CA ASN A 276 9.48 -7.95 -7.57
C ASN A 276 8.48 -7.20 -8.45
N LYS A 277 8.79 -5.98 -8.92
CA LYS A 277 7.85 -5.14 -9.69
C LYS A 277 7.25 -5.82 -10.93
N GLY A 278 7.99 -6.72 -11.57
CA GLY A 278 7.52 -7.46 -12.75
C GLY A 278 6.47 -8.54 -12.44
N ALA A 279 6.35 -8.94 -11.17
CA ALA A 279 5.37 -9.91 -10.70
C ALA A 279 4.05 -9.25 -10.25
N LEU A 280 4.02 -7.91 -10.14
CA LEU A 280 2.89 -7.18 -9.58
C LEU A 280 2.05 -6.56 -10.68
N VAL A 281 0.75 -6.61 -10.49
CA VAL A 281 -0.22 -6.13 -11.47
C VAL A 281 -1.29 -5.30 -10.78
N ALA A 282 -1.66 -4.16 -11.37
CA ALA A 282 -2.79 -3.37 -10.88
C ALA A 282 -4.10 -4.00 -11.36
N ILE A 283 -5.06 -4.18 -10.44
CA ILE A 283 -6.40 -4.66 -10.76
C ILE A 283 -7.39 -3.51 -10.67
N THR A 284 -8.19 -3.34 -11.71
CA THR A 284 -9.32 -2.44 -11.75
C THR A 284 -10.62 -3.22 -11.71
N CYS A 285 -11.67 -2.60 -11.18
CA CYS A 285 -13.02 -3.13 -11.21
C CYS A 285 -13.98 -2.02 -11.59
N VAL A 286 -15.00 -2.37 -12.36
CA VAL A 286 -16.14 -1.48 -12.61
C VAL A 286 -16.98 -1.43 -11.33
N ARG A 287 -17.29 -0.23 -10.85
CA ARG A 287 -18.20 0.02 -9.73
C ARG A 287 -19.15 1.16 -10.08
#